data_AF-A3B8M3-F1
#
_entry.id   AF-A3B8M3-F1
#
_cell.length_a   1.000
_cell.length_b   1.000
_cell.length_c   1.000
_cell.angle_alpha   90.00
_cell.angle_beta   90.00
_cell.angle_gamma   90.00
#
_symmetry.space_group_name_H-M   'P 1'
#
loop_
_entity.id
_entity.type
_entity.pdbx_description
1 polymer ?
#
loop_
_entity_poly.entity_id
_entity_poly.type
_entity_poly.pdbx_seq_one_letter_code
_entity_poly.pdbx_strand_id
1 'polypeptide(L)'
;MEQFHDRDHVRLRSRVHGTYLHADEDGRGVSLQPTGASLTAVWTVHLEGGSPQRRLLLHSAAYGRYLAATGKPGPSGLRGHRVALINLDRLDDESVSWEAVRTAKGDDVLLRHATGRNLRANHGAGATVDDRYSRMLLWVDQVVEAIPSADSVPRPPPISRRQDGPEIRTIRFVPAAPNGTIAEDWRTFQFTGRSVQRLKEEITSRAGEATQYCVQAGRYGRLIPLTHELPHNTETIDIIIMMTGTTDPHMDNSPRTQLSAPESLGEHRVADIQTSYSHRLHTNNVLESQQRKTGITRAELELKTRNIHWGDLNLEEKKRTRKELKAEYNELLAAENCISKSQEDDVITNENYERASLRDP
;
A
#
# COMPACT_ATOMS: atom_id res chain seq x y z
N MET A 1 21.38 -9.33 -5.15
CA MET A 1 20.98 -8.37 -6.20
C MET A 1 19.46 -8.29 -6.19
N GLU A 2 18.92 -7.08 -6.15
CA GLU A 2 17.50 -6.79 -5.99
C GLU A 2 16.72 -7.44 -7.13
N GLN A 3 15.92 -8.46 -6.81
CA GLN A 3 15.18 -9.29 -7.78
C GLN A 3 13.90 -8.63 -8.27
N PHE A 4 13.38 -7.72 -7.45
CA PHE A 4 12.21 -6.95 -7.76
C PHE A 4 12.64 -5.49 -7.81
N HIS A 5 12.29 -4.81 -8.88
CA HIS A 5 12.35 -3.36 -8.92
C HIS A 5 11.02 -2.81 -8.44
N ASP A 6 11.09 -1.66 -7.78
CA ASP A 6 9.88 -1.00 -7.32
C ASP A 6 8.97 -0.70 -8.52
N ARG A 7 7.67 -0.98 -8.39
CA ARG A 7 6.62 -0.90 -9.44
C ARG A 7 6.65 -2.01 -10.49
N ASP A 8 7.53 -3.01 -10.39
CA ASP A 8 7.48 -4.17 -11.27
C ASP A 8 6.14 -4.90 -11.15
N HIS A 9 5.63 -5.37 -12.28
CA HIS A 9 4.47 -6.24 -12.32
C HIS A 9 4.94 -7.68 -12.45
N VAL A 10 4.47 -8.53 -11.54
CA VAL A 10 4.91 -9.92 -11.44
C VAL A 10 3.71 -10.85 -11.30
N ARG A 11 3.88 -12.09 -11.73
CA ARG A 11 2.97 -13.20 -11.43
C ARG A 11 3.69 -14.19 -10.53
N LEU A 12 3.03 -14.56 -9.44
CA LEU A 12 3.53 -15.59 -8.53
C LEU A 12 2.99 -16.94 -8.96
N ARG A 13 3.84 -17.78 -9.56
CA ARG A 13 3.47 -19.11 -10.01
C ARG A 13 3.98 -20.17 -9.04
N SER A 14 3.09 -21.01 -8.51
CA SER A 14 3.48 -22.17 -7.71
C SER A 14 4.32 -23.12 -8.54
N ARG A 15 5.55 -23.42 -8.10
CA ARG A 15 6.43 -24.38 -8.78
C ARG A 15 5.83 -25.78 -8.84
N VAL A 16 5.11 -26.18 -7.79
CA VAL A 16 4.57 -27.54 -7.65
C VAL A 16 3.31 -27.74 -8.47
N HIS A 17 2.40 -26.75 -8.47
CA HIS A 17 1.09 -26.89 -9.09
C HIS A 17 1.02 -26.25 -10.48
N GLY A 18 1.99 -25.41 -10.85
CA GLY A 18 1.97 -24.64 -12.09
C GLY A 18 0.89 -23.56 -12.13
N THR A 19 0.13 -23.38 -11.05
CA THR A 19 -0.95 -22.40 -10.87
C THR A 19 -0.42 -21.06 -10.38
N TYR A 20 -1.15 -19.99 -10.65
CA TYR A 20 -0.83 -18.62 -10.29
C TYR A 20 -1.61 -18.19 -9.05
N LEU A 21 -1.05 -17.28 -8.25
CA LEU A 21 -1.76 -16.62 -7.16
C LEU A 21 -2.63 -15.49 -7.69
N HIS A 22 -3.93 -15.57 -7.43
CA HIS A 22 -4.92 -14.58 -7.81
C HIS A 22 -5.48 -13.85 -6.60
N ALA A 23 -5.79 -12.57 -6.79
CA ALA A 23 -6.74 -11.85 -5.97
C ALA A 23 -8.16 -12.35 -6.26
N ASP A 24 -8.90 -12.74 -5.22
CA ASP A 24 -10.28 -13.18 -5.39
C ASP A 24 -11.19 -11.99 -5.71
N GLU A 25 -12.30 -12.28 -6.39
CA GLU A 25 -13.23 -11.23 -6.83
C GLU A 25 -13.88 -10.46 -5.68
N ASP A 26 -13.88 -11.00 -4.45
CA ASP A 26 -14.34 -10.31 -3.24
C ASP A 26 -13.37 -9.20 -2.78
N GLY A 27 -12.19 -9.10 -3.38
CA GLY A 27 -11.14 -8.14 -3.03
C GLY A 27 -10.44 -8.43 -1.69
N ARG A 28 -10.67 -9.58 -1.05
CA ARG A 28 -10.10 -9.97 0.26
C ARG A 28 -9.38 -11.30 0.22
N GLY A 29 -9.87 -12.24 -0.57
CA GLY A 29 -9.33 -13.58 -0.68
C GLY A 29 -8.16 -13.68 -1.66
N VAL A 30 -7.49 -14.82 -1.59
CA VAL A 30 -6.53 -15.25 -2.61
C VAL A 30 -6.76 -16.71 -2.96
N SER A 31 -6.72 -17.01 -4.25
CA SER A 31 -6.88 -18.37 -4.79
C SER A 31 -5.74 -18.75 -5.73
N LEU A 32 -5.58 -20.05 -5.95
CA LEU A 32 -4.67 -20.58 -6.96
C LEU A 32 -5.44 -21.01 -8.20
N GLN A 33 -5.09 -20.46 -9.36
CA GLN A 33 -5.76 -20.77 -10.62
C GLN A 33 -4.76 -21.15 -11.72
N PRO A 34 -5.12 -22.01 -12.69
CA PRO A 34 -4.19 -22.44 -13.74
C PRO A 34 -3.74 -21.32 -14.69
N THR A 35 -4.55 -20.29 -14.88
CA THR A 35 -4.34 -19.26 -15.92
C THR A 35 -3.84 -17.94 -15.34
N GLY A 36 -2.62 -17.54 -15.68
CA GLY A 36 -2.06 -16.25 -15.23
C GLY A 36 -2.49 -15.02 -16.04
N ALA A 37 -3.33 -15.17 -17.07
CA ALA A 37 -3.61 -14.08 -18.03
C ALA A 37 -4.50 -12.95 -17.47
N SER A 38 -5.25 -13.19 -16.40
CA SER A 38 -6.12 -12.19 -15.76
C SER A 38 -5.29 -11.14 -15.00
N LEU A 39 -5.78 -9.90 -14.95
CA LEU A 39 -5.21 -8.86 -14.08
C LEU A 39 -5.26 -9.26 -12.60
N THR A 40 -6.22 -10.10 -12.19
CA THR A 40 -6.28 -10.64 -10.82
C THR A 40 -5.09 -11.53 -10.46
N ALA A 41 -4.36 -12.07 -11.45
CA ALA A 41 -3.13 -12.84 -11.25
C ALA A 41 -1.87 -11.99 -11.07
N VAL A 42 -1.99 -10.67 -11.27
CA VAL A 42 -0.86 -9.75 -11.35
C VAL A 42 -0.70 -8.99 -10.04
N TRP A 43 0.54 -8.96 -9.56
CA TRP A 43 0.96 -8.30 -8.34
C TRP A 43 1.96 -7.22 -8.70
N THR A 44 1.78 -6.03 -8.16
CA THR A 44 2.75 -4.95 -8.30
C THR A 44 3.66 -4.94 -7.09
N VAL A 45 4.96 -4.88 -7.34
CA VAL A 45 6.01 -4.74 -6.34
C VAL A 45 5.95 -3.33 -5.78
N HIS A 46 5.90 -3.25 -4.45
CA HIS A 46 6.10 -2.03 -3.70
C HIS A 46 7.28 -2.25 -2.76
N LEU A 47 8.41 -1.63 -3.06
CA LEU A 47 9.56 -1.59 -2.15
C LEU A 47 9.46 -0.37 -1.25
N GLU A 48 9.51 -0.59 0.05
CA GLU A 48 9.37 0.45 1.05
C GLU A 48 10.60 0.50 1.97
N GLY A 49 11.06 1.71 2.30
CA GLY A 49 12.28 1.94 3.07
C GLY A 49 13.57 2.05 2.24
N GLY A 50 14.68 2.32 2.93
CA GLY A 50 16.02 2.44 2.36
C GLY A 50 16.83 1.14 2.42
N SER A 51 17.82 1.01 1.53
CA SER A 51 18.82 -0.08 1.63
C SER A 51 19.62 0.04 2.94
N PRO A 52 19.89 -1.05 3.67
CA PRO A 52 19.71 -2.46 3.30
C PRO A 52 18.36 -3.07 3.72
N GLN A 53 17.52 -2.35 4.44
CA GLN A 53 16.28 -2.86 5.05
C GLN A 53 15.05 -2.50 4.21
N ARG A 54 15.10 -2.76 2.89
CA ARG A 54 13.91 -2.58 2.05
C ARG A 54 12.91 -3.68 2.32
N ARG A 55 11.70 -3.29 2.70
CA ARG A 55 10.58 -4.20 2.85
C ARG A 55 9.93 -4.42 1.50
N LEU A 56 9.67 -5.68 1.15
CA LEU A 56 8.90 -6.03 -0.02
C LEU A 56 7.41 -6.09 0.37
N LEU A 57 6.61 -5.27 -0.28
CA LEU A 57 5.17 -5.33 -0.26
C LEU A 57 4.68 -5.74 -1.65
N LEU A 58 3.55 -6.44 -1.69
CA LEU A 58 2.92 -6.88 -2.93
C LEU A 58 1.47 -6.45 -2.89
N HIS A 59 1.04 -5.63 -3.86
CA HIS A 59 -0.37 -5.26 -3.99
C HIS A 59 -0.98 -5.82 -5.27
N SER A 60 -2.26 -6.15 -5.21
CA SER A 60 -3.01 -6.59 -6.39
C SER A 60 -3.04 -5.47 -7.44
N ALA A 61 -2.70 -5.79 -8.70
CA ALA A 61 -2.87 -4.84 -9.80
C ALA A 61 -4.36 -4.58 -10.14
N ALA A 62 -5.27 -5.48 -9.72
CA ALA A 62 -6.70 -5.35 -9.98
C ALA A 62 -7.42 -4.48 -8.93
N TYR A 63 -7.10 -4.66 -7.64
CA TYR A 63 -7.84 -4.04 -6.53
C TYR A 63 -6.99 -3.15 -5.62
N GLY A 64 -5.67 -3.16 -5.78
CA GLY A 64 -4.70 -2.37 -5.01
C GLY A 64 -4.47 -2.73 -3.57
N ARG A 65 -5.18 -3.73 -3.06
CA ARG A 65 -4.97 -4.27 -1.72
C ARG A 65 -3.70 -5.12 -1.64
N TYR A 66 -3.09 -5.10 -0.47
CA TYR A 66 -1.80 -5.70 -0.20
C TYR A 66 -1.94 -7.12 0.31
N LEU A 67 -1.07 -8.00 -0.19
CA LEU A 67 -0.95 -9.38 0.27
C LEU A 67 -0.44 -9.38 1.71
N ALA A 68 -1.25 -9.93 2.62
CA ALA A 68 -0.95 -9.96 4.03
C ALA A 68 -1.09 -11.36 4.64
N ALA A 69 -0.18 -11.70 5.55
CA ALA A 69 -0.33 -12.85 6.41
C ALA A 69 -1.15 -12.47 7.65
N THR A 70 -2.22 -13.21 7.91
CA THR A 70 -3.05 -12.99 9.09
C THR A 70 -2.65 -13.94 10.22
N GLY A 71 -2.93 -13.58 11.47
CA GLY A 71 -2.81 -14.50 12.60
C GLY A 71 -3.91 -15.57 12.67
N LYS A 72 -4.87 -15.57 11.73
CA LYS A 72 -5.99 -16.52 11.74
C LYS A 72 -5.55 -17.86 11.10
N PRO A 73 -5.93 -19.02 11.67
CA PRO A 73 -5.69 -20.30 11.03
C PRO A 73 -6.23 -20.34 9.60
N GLY A 74 -5.57 -21.11 8.72
CA GLY A 74 -6.06 -21.35 7.38
C GLY A 74 -7.46 -22.01 7.38
N PRO A 75 -8.20 -21.93 6.26
CA PRO A 75 -9.46 -22.66 6.08
C PRO A 75 -9.33 -24.15 6.46
N SER A 76 -10.38 -24.74 7.01
CA SER A 76 -10.36 -26.08 7.61
C SER A 76 -9.66 -27.12 6.73
N GLY A 77 -8.69 -27.84 7.32
CA GLY A 77 -7.88 -28.85 6.65
C GLY A 77 -6.61 -28.33 5.97
N LEU A 78 -6.47 -27.00 5.80
CA LEU A 78 -5.25 -26.40 5.29
C LEU A 78 -4.25 -26.11 6.40
N ARG A 79 -2.97 -26.25 6.08
CA ARG A 79 -1.87 -25.99 7.01
C ARG A 79 -1.43 -24.54 6.95
N GLY A 80 -1.08 -23.99 8.12
CA GLY A 80 -0.57 -22.63 8.24
C GLY A 80 -1.66 -21.62 8.55
N HIS A 81 -1.31 -20.34 8.42
CA HIS A 81 -2.22 -19.22 8.69
C HIS A 81 -2.73 -18.62 7.39
N ARG A 82 -3.94 -18.06 7.44
CA ARG A 82 -4.62 -17.48 6.28
C ARG A 82 -3.84 -16.28 5.74
N VAL A 83 -3.72 -16.24 4.42
CA VAL A 83 -3.31 -15.05 3.66
C VAL A 83 -4.56 -14.34 3.16
N ALA A 84 -4.54 -13.01 3.16
CA ALA A 84 -5.65 -12.17 2.73
C ALA A 84 -5.12 -10.89 2.07
N LEU A 85 -6.02 -10.15 1.43
CA LEU A 85 -5.77 -8.82 0.91
C LEU A 85 -6.29 -7.75 1.86
N ILE A 86 -5.45 -6.79 2.23
CA ILE A 86 -5.79 -5.71 3.16
C ILE A 86 -5.46 -4.33 2.59
N ASN A 87 -6.05 -3.30 3.19
CA ASN A 87 -5.66 -1.90 2.95
C ASN A 87 -4.34 -1.59 3.67
N LEU A 88 -3.49 -0.78 3.07
CA LEU A 88 -2.26 -0.30 3.69
C LEU A 88 -2.54 1.02 4.42
N ASP A 89 -3.15 0.91 5.60
CA ASP A 89 -3.44 2.06 6.46
C ASP A 89 -2.28 2.42 7.39
N ARG A 90 -1.26 1.56 7.47
CA ARG A 90 -0.06 1.79 8.28
C ARG A 90 1.17 1.19 7.59
N LEU A 91 2.20 1.96 7.30
CA LEU A 91 3.46 1.40 6.75
C LEU A 91 4.21 0.57 7.79
N ASP A 92 4.01 0.79 9.10
CA ASP A 92 4.55 -0.08 10.15
C ASP A 92 3.78 -1.41 10.33
N ASP A 93 2.78 -1.71 9.49
CA ASP A 93 2.06 -2.98 9.53
C ASP A 93 2.93 -4.13 9.00
N GLU A 94 3.42 -4.96 9.91
CA GLU A 94 4.25 -6.11 9.58
C GLU A 94 3.49 -7.21 8.84
N SER A 95 2.14 -7.22 8.87
CA SER A 95 1.33 -8.27 8.22
C SER A 95 1.49 -8.30 6.70
N VAL A 96 1.84 -7.16 6.08
CA VAL A 96 2.10 -7.02 4.64
C VAL A 96 3.58 -7.11 4.28
N SER A 97 4.45 -7.35 5.27
CA SER A 97 5.90 -7.29 5.08
C SER A 97 6.44 -8.65 4.63
N TRP A 98 7.01 -8.68 3.44
CA TRP A 98 7.63 -9.84 2.82
C TRP A 98 9.12 -9.62 2.55
N GLU A 99 9.81 -10.73 2.33
CA GLU A 99 11.17 -10.84 1.86
C GLU A 99 11.23 -11.92 0.78
N ALA A 100 11.91 -11.62 -0.32
CA ALA A 100 12.13 -12.58 -1.39
C ALA A 100 13.48 -13.30 -1.18
N VAL A 101 13.43 -14.56 -0.79
CA VAL A 101 14.64 -15.37 -0.55
C VAL A 101 14.85 -16.32 -1.71
N ARG A 102 15.89 -16.06 -2.51
CA ARG A 102 16.30 -16.95 -3.60
C ARG A 102 16.75 -18.30 -3.06
N THR A 103 16.38 -19.35 -3.77
CA THR A 103 16.90 -20.69 -3.52
C THR A 103 18.19 -20.93 -4.29
N ALA A 104 19.04 -21.84 -3.82
CA ALA A 104 20.32 -22.16 -4.47
C ALA A 104 20.17 -22.85 -5.84
N LYS A 105 18.96 -23.23 -6.25
CA LYS A 105 18.68 -23.94 -7.50
C LYS A 105 17.63 -23.20 -8.33
N GLY A 106 18.10 -22.34 -9.24
CA GLY A 106 17.29 -21.71 -10.28
C GLY A 106 16.60 -20.41 -9.84
N ASP A 107 15.58 -20.02 -10.61
CA ASP A 107 14.81 -18.79 -10.42
C ASP A 107 13.69 -18.92 -9.39
N ASP A 108 13.71 -19.96 -8.55
CA ASP A 108 12.70 -20.15 -7.52
C ASP A 108 12.96 -19.22 -6.32
N VAL A 109 11.90 -18.55 -5.88
CA VAL A 109 11.87 -17.69 -4.69
C VAL A 109 10.98 -18.27 -3.60
N LEU A 110 11.42 -18.08 -2.36
CA LEU A 110 10.58 -18.18 -1.17
C LEU A 110 10.13 -16.78 -0.80
N LEU A 111 8.82 -16.55 -0.75
CA LEU A 111 8.28 -15.33 -0.17
C LEU A 111 8.11 -15.52 1.33
N ARG A 112 9.03 -14.94 2.10
CA ARG A 112 9.07 -15.04 3.56
C ARG A 112 8.38 -13.84 4.18
N HIS A 113 7.42 -14.09 5.03
CA HIS A 113 6.74 -13.07 5.83
C HIS A 113 7.61 -12.63 7.03
N ALA A 114 7.41 -11.42 7.54
CA ALA A 114 8.12 -10.87 8.71
C ALA A 114 8.17 -11.82 9.94
N THR A 115 7.15 -12.67 10.12
CA THR A 115 7.13 -13.70 11.18
C THR A 115 8.13 -14.87 10.96
N GLY A 116 8.89 -14.88 9.87
CA GLY A 116 9.79 -15.98 9.47
C GLY A 116 9.11 -17.14 8.73
N ARG A 117 7.78 -17.11 8.59
CA ARG A 117 6.99 -18.11 7.84
C ARG A 117 7.03 -17.81 6.33
N ASN A 118 6.81 -18.81 5.49
CA ASN A 118 6.86 -18.67 4.04
C ASN A 118 5.47 -18.84 3.42
N LEU A 119 5.23 -18.12 2.31
CA LEU A 119 4.03 -18.24 1.50
C LEU A 119 3.96 -19.65 0.89
N ARG A 120 2.85 -20.33 1.16
CA ARG A 120 2.58 -21.71 0.77
C ARG A 120 1.41 -21.75 -0.20
N ALA A 121 1.63 -22.41 -1.34
CA ALA A 121 0.57 -22.76 -2.27
C ALA A 121 -0.21 -23.99 -1.79
N ASN A 122 -1.55 -23.92 -1.74
CA ASN A 122 -2.40 -25.08 -1.43
C ASN A 122 -3.28 -25.44 -2.64
N HIS A 123 -3.04 -26.62 -3.22
CA HIS A 123 -3.75 -27.11 -4.40
C HIS A 123 -5.29 -27.03 -4.27
N GLY A 124 -5.94 -26.44 -5.27
CA GLY A 124 -7.40 -26.32 -5.33
C GLY A 124 -8.02 -25.36 -4.30
N ALA A 125 -7.19 -24.59 -3.59
CA ALA A 125 -7.62 -23.59 -2.62
C ALA A 125 -6.82 -22.29 -2.83
N GLY A 126 -6.41 -21.65 -1.73
CA GLY A 126 -5.61 -20.44 -1.75
C GLY A 126 -4.19 -20.61 -1.25
N ALA A 127 -3.62 -19.51 -0.77
CA ALA A 127 -2.33 -19.50 -0.12
C ALA A 127 -2.46 -19.39 1.41
N THR A 128 -1.48 -19.95 2.12
CA THR A 128 -1.29 -19.79 3.56
C THR A 128 0.14 -19.39 3.86
N VAL A 129 0.47 -19.01 5.10
CA VAL A 129 1.85 -18.93 5.56
C VAL A 129 2.19 -20.07 6.52
N ASP A 130 3.32 -20.71 6.29
CA ASP A 130 3.75 -21.93 6.98
C ASP A 130 5.26 -21.88 7.29
N ASP A 131 5.67 -22.47 8.41
CA ASP A 131 7.06 -22.50 8.87
C ASP A 131 7.83 -23.74 8.39
N ARG A 132 7.15 -24.85 8.09
CA ARG A 132 7.85 -26.07 7.67
C ARG A 132 8.17 -26.01 6.19
N TYR A 133 9.44 -26.22 5.91
CA TYR A 133 9.95 -26.32 4.57
C TYR A 133 9.19 -27.38 3.75
N SER A 134 8.73 -26.98 2.57
CA SER A 134 8.03 -27.83 1.61
C SER A 134 8.25 -27.25 0.22
N ARG A 135 8.23 -28.10 -0.82
CA ARG A 135 8.24 -27.62 -2.20
C ARG A 135 7.04 -26.71 -2.52
N MET A 136 5.95 -26.82 -1.76
CA MET A 136 4.77 -25.94 -1.87
C MET A 136 5.07 -24.47 -1.51
N LEU A 137 6.25 -24.19 -0.93
CA LEU A 137 6.71 -22.84 -0.63
C LEU A 137 7.44 -22.17 -1.81
N LEU A 138 7.80 -22.94 -2.85
CA LEU A 138 8.58 -22.46 -3.98
C LEU A 138 7.67 -21.79 -5.01
N TRP A 139 7.97 -20.52 -5.30
CA TRP A 139 7.30 -19.72 -6.31
C TRP A 139 8.28 -19.36 -7.42
N VAL A 140 7.80 -19.36 -8.66
CA VAL A 140 8.52 -18.82 -9.82
C VAL A 140 8.03 -17.39 -10.00
N ASP A 141 8.95 -16.43 -10.02
CA ASP A 141 8.67 -15.05 -10.41
C ASP A 141 8.63 -14.96 -11.94
N GLN A 142 7.45 -14.66 -12.48
CA GLN A 142 7.31 -14.32 -13.90
C GLN A 142 7.07 -12.83 -14.01
N VAL A 143 8.09 -12.09 -14.47
CA VAL A 143 7.97 -10.66 -14.77
C VAL A 143 6.95 -10.49 -15.90
N VAL A 144 6.01 -9.57 -15.68
CA VAL A 144 5.03 -9.17 -16.69
C VAL A 144 5.59 -7.93 -17.39
N GLU A 145 5.99 -8.08 -18.65
CA GLU A 145 6.30 -6.92 -19.48
C GLU A 145 5.04 -6.07 -19.64
N ALA A 146 5.18 -4.78 -19.29
CA ALA A 146 4.18 -3.69 -19.30
C ALA A 146 2.71 -4.14 -19.34
N ILE A 147 2.00 -4.02 -18.20
CA ILE A 147 0.53 -4.19 -18.18
C ILE A 147 -0.04 -3.19 -19.20
N PRO A 148 -0.66 -3.68 -20.28
CA PRO A 148 -1.22 -2.77 -21.26
C PRO A 148 -2.54 -2.22 -20.69
N SER A 149 -2.85 -0.95 -20.98
CA SER A 149 -4.09 -0.30 -20.54
C SER A 149 -5.28 -1.21 -20.83
N ALA A 150 -6.25 -1.29 -19.90
CA ALA A 150 -7.37 -2.25 -19.93
C ALA A 150 -8.14 -2.31 -21.26
N ASP A 151 -8.04 -1.28 -22.11
CA ASP A 151 -8.56 -1.26 -23.48
C ASP A 151 -7.99 -2.38 -24.38
N SER A 152 -6.91 -3.05 -23.97
CA SER A 152 -6.22 -4.10 -24.73
C SER A 152 -6.38 -5.53 -24.17
N VAL A 153 -7.00 -5.71 -22.99
CA VAL A 153 -7.21 -7.04 -22.41
C VAL A 153 -8.56 -7.59 -22.92
N PRO A 154 -8.59 -8.73 -23.65
CA PRO A 154 -9.83 -9.30 -24.14
C PRO A 154 -10.77 -9.61 -22.97
N ARG A 155 -11.95 -8.97 -22.97
CA ARG A 155 -12.99 -9.20 -21.96
C ARG A 155 -13.38 -10.69 -21.98
N PRO A 156 -13.21 -11.44 -20.89
CA PRO A 156 -13.76 -12.79 -20.85
C PRO A 156 -15.29 -12.71 -21.00
N PRO A 157 -15.93 -13.71 -21.64
CA PRO A 157 -17.38 -13.70 -21.81
C PRO A 157 -18.05 -13.60 -20.44
N PRO A 158 -19.18 -12.88 -20.32
CA PRO A 158 -19.87 -12.72 -19.04
C PRO A 158 -20.31 -14.10 -18.56
N ILE A 159 -19.57 -14.66 -17.60
CA ILE A 159 -19.99 -15.88 -16.91
C ILE A 159 -21.26 -15.52 -16.15
N SER A 160 -22.30 -16.32 -16.38
CA SER A 160 -23.67 -16.11 -15.98
C SER A 160 -23.81 -15.51 -14.58
N ARG A 161 -24.46 -14.34 -14.54
CA ARG A 161 -24.92 -13.64 -13.35
C ARG A 161 -25.54 -14.64 -12.36
N ARG A 162 -24.83 -14.95 -11.27
CA ARG A 162 -25.55 -15.15 -10.01
C ARG A 162 -26.24 -13.83 -9.72
N GLN A 163 -27.55 -13.89 -9.45
CA GLN A 163 -28.30 -12.75 -8.96
C GLN A 163 -27.84 -12.46 -7.53
N ASP A 164 -26.59 -11.99 -7.39
CA ASP A 164 -26.16 -11.34 -6.16
C ASP A 164 -26.90 -10.01 -6.09
N GLY A 165 -27.47 -9.73 -4.92
CA GLY A 165 -28.23 -8.51 -4.68
C GLY A 165 -27.43 -7.25 -5.05
N PRO A 166 -28.09 -6.08 -5.16
CA PRO A 166 -27.40 -4.86 -5.55
C PRO A 166 -26.22 -4.60 -4.59
N GLU A 167 -25.01 -4.64 -5.12
CA GLU A 167 -23.80 -4.31 -4.36
C GLU A 167 -23.73 -2.80 -4.19
N ILE A 168 -24.27 -2.32 -3.08
CA ILE A 168 -24.27 -0.92 -2.73
C ILE A 168 -23.05 -0.63 -1.86
N ARG A 169 -22.27 0.39 -2.22
CA ARG A 169 -21.06 0.79 -1.50
C ARG A 169 -20.90 2.30 -1.48
N THR A 170 -20.18 2.81 -0.49
CA THR A 170 -19.77 4.21 -0.45
C THR A 170 -18.56 4.42 -1.34
N ILE A 171 -18.64 5.42 -2.22
CA ILE A 171 -17.47 5.93 -2.94
C ILE A 171 -17.06 7.23 -2.27
N ARG A 172 -15.80 7.31 -1.84
CA ARG A 172 -15.14 8.55 -1.46
C ARG A 172 -14.24 8.94 -2.61
N PHE A 173 -14.34 10.17 -3.09
CA PHE A 173 -13.49 10.64 -4.17
C PHE A 173 -12.98 12.05 -3.91
N VAL A 174 -11.81 12.33 -4.47
CA VAL A 174 -11.17 13.63 -4.33
C VAL A 174 -10.36 13.96 -5.58
N PRO A 175 -10.42 15.20 -6.10
CA PRO A 175 -9.56 15.61 -7.18
C PRO A 175 -8.11 15.73 -6.71
N ALA A 176 -7.22 15.14 -7.49
CA ALA A 176 -5.84 15.54 -7.57
C ALA A 176 -5.72 16.55 -8.71
N ALA A 177 -5.12 17.69 -8.44
CA ALA A 177 -4.72 18.61 -9.50
C ALA A 177 -3.78 17.89 -10.48
N PRO A 178 -3.64 18.36 -11.74
CA PRO A 178 -2.78 17.72 -12.75
C PRO A 178 -1.36 17.46 -12.21
N ASN A 179 -0.97 18.36 -11.33
CA ASN A 179 0.23 18.32 -10.54
C ASN A 179 0.21 17.40 -9.32
N GLY A 180 -0.60 16.36 -9.31
CA GLY A 180 -0.64 15.33 -8.28
C GLY A 180 -1.06 15.78 -6.89
N THR A 181 -1.29 17.09 -6.59
CA THR A 181 -1.79 17.56 -5.29
C THR A 181 -3.20 17.09 -5.04
N ILE A 182 -3.38 16.22 -4.05
CA ILE A 182 -4.70 15.74 -3.63
C ILE A 182 -5.34 16.77 -2.71
N ALA A 183 -6.56 17.19 -3.02
CA ALA A 183 -7.34 18.06 -2.15
C ALA A 183 -7.69 17.37 -0.82
N GLU A 184 -7.97 18.15 0.23
CA GLU A 184 -8.42 17.57 1.52
C GLU A 184 -9.94 17.32 1.55
N ASP A 185 -10.68 17.95 0.63
CA ASP A 185 -12.14 17.90 0.57
C ASP A 185 -12.67 16.64 -0.13
N TRP A 186 -12.59 15.51 0.56
CA TRP A 186 -13.18 14.25 0.11
C TRP A 186 -14.70 14.38 -0.04
N ARG A 187 -15.20 14.08 -1.24
CA ARG A 187 -16.64 13.99 -1.55
C ARG A 187 -17.10 12.55 -1.48
N THR A 188 -18.37 12.34 -1.18
CA THR A 188 -18.90 10.97 -1.02
C THR A 188 -20.24 10.78 -1.72
N PHE A 189 -20.51 9.56 -2.21
CA PHE A 189 -21.82 9.15 -2.71
C PHE A 189 -22.00 7.62 -2.62
N GLN A 190 -23.24 7.14 -2.69
CA GLN A 190 -23.54 5.72 -2.78
C GLN A 190 -23.53 5.27 -4.24
N PHE A 191 -22.77 4.21 -4.53
CA PHE A 191 -22.70 3.58 -5.85
C PHE A 191 -23.31 2.18 -5.80
N THR A 192 -23.97 1.76 -6.88
CA THR A 192 -24.59 0.44 -6.99
C THR A 192 -23.99 -0.36 -8.15
N GLY A 193 -23.39 -1.50 -7.86
CA GLY A 193 -22.81 -2.41 -8.84
C GLY A 193 -21.28 -2.35 -8.88
N ARG A 194 -20.72 -2.81 -10.01
CA ARG A 194 -19.27 -3.06 -10.16
C ARG A 194 -18.59 -2.39 -11.36
N SER A 195 -19.39 -1.87 -12.29
CA SER A 195 -18.86 -1.32 -13.54
C SER A 195 -17.99 -0.10 -13.26
N VAL A 196 -16.70 -0.25 -13.54
CA VAL A 196 -15.75 0.86 -13.46
C VAL A 196 -16.10 1.96 -14.47
N GLN A 197 -16.59 1.61 -15.65
CA GLN A 197 -17.03 2.61 -16.63
C GLN A 197 -18.18 3.45 -16.06
N ARG A 198 -19.22 2.82 -15.51
CA ARG A 198 -20.34 3.52 -14.88
C ARG A 198 -19.89 4.37 -13.68
N LEU A 199 -18.93 3.86 -12.91
CA LEU A 199 -18.33 4.61 -11.81
C LEU A 199 -17.58 5.85 -12.30
N LYS A 200 -16.78 5.72 -13.36
CA LYS A 200 -16.08 6.85 -13.99
C LYS A 200 -17.08 7.89 -14.47
N GLU A 201 -18.10 7.50 -15.22
CA GLU A 201 -19.19 8.38 -15.68
C GLU A 201 -19.87 9.12 -14.53
N GLU A 202 -20.18 8.42 -13.44
CA GLU A 202 -20.82 9.03 -12.27
C GLU A 202 -19.90 10.03 -11.57
N ILE A 203 -18.60 9.72 -11.43
CA ILE A 203 -17.62 10.67 -10.87
C ILE A 203 -17.44 11.87 -11.80
N THR A 204 -17.35 11.66 -13.11
CA THR A 204 -17.27 12.74 -14.12
C THR A 204 -18.43 13.70 -13.99
N SER A 205 -19.65 13.19 -13.81
CA SER A 205 -20.85 14.02 -13.65
C SER A 205 -20.80 14.91 -12.39
N ARG A 206 -20.01 14.53 -11.38
CA ARG A 206 -19.91 15.20 -10.07
C ARG A 206 -18.69 16.11 -9.95
N ALA A 207 -17.64 15.87 -10.73
CA ALA A 207 -16.34 16.52 -10.56
C ALA A 207 -15.80 17.20 -11.83
N GLY A 208 -16.28 16.83 -13.02
CA GLY A 208 -15.67 17.20 -14.29
C GLY A 208 -14.82 16.06 -14.88
N GLU A 209 -14.26 16.31 -16.05
CA GLU A 209 -13.44 15.35 -16.78
C GLU A 209 -12.07 15.15 -16.12
N ALA A 210 -11.62 13.89 -16.09
CA ALA A 210 -10.36 13.50 -15.49
C ALA A 210 -9.56 12.64 -16.48
N THR A 211 -8.24 12.81 -16.47
CA THR A 211 -7.32 11.99 -17.27
C THR A 211 -7.24 10.57 -16.74
N GLN A 212 -7.36 10.40 -15.42
CA GLN A 212 -7.20 9.11 -14.77
C GLN A 212 -8.00 9.03 -13.47
N TYR A 213 -8.51 7.82 -13.18
CA TYR A 213 -9.21 7.50 -11.94
C TYR A 213 -8.41 6.41 -11.25
N CYS A 214 -7.94 6.68 -10.04
CA CYS A 214 -7.08 5.78 -9.30
C CYS A 214 -7.76 5.31 -8.02
N VAL A 215 -7.74 4.01 -7.75
CA VAL A 215 -8.09 3.49 -6.43
C VAL A 215 -6.89 3.59 -5.49
N GLN A 216 -7.15 3.92 -4.23
CA GLN A 216 -6.15 3.87 -3.17
C GLN A 216 -6.62 2.94 -2.05
N ALA A 217 -5.97 1.78 -1.90
CA ALA A 217 -6.33 0.80 -0.88
C ALA A 217 -5.66 1.14 0.46
N GLY A 218 -6.32 2.00 1.23
CA GLY A 218 -5.81 2.53 2.50
C GLY A 218 -4.94 3.77 2.32
N ARG A 219 -4.72 4.51 3.40
CA ARG A 219 -4.09 5.85 3.36
C ARG A 219 -2.69 5.86 2.73
N TYR A 220 -1.94 4.79 2.89
CA TYR A 220 -0.58 4.64 2.35
C TYR A 220 -0.53 3.63 1.19
N GLY A 221 -1.69 3.20 0.70
CA GLY A 221 -1.79 2.38 -0.49
C GLY A 221 -1.29 3.12 -1.72
N ARG A 222 -0.72 2.39 -2.68
CA ARG A 222 -0.31 2.98 -3.95
C ARG A 222 -1.53 3.22 -4.82
N LEU A 223 -1.45 4.28 -5.62
CA LEU A 223 -2.48 4.61 -6.60
C LEU A 223 -2.46 3.58 -7.73
N ILE A 224 -3.62 3.04 -8.04
CA ILE A 224 -3.77 2.08 -9.13
C ILE A 224 -4.88 2.55 -10.07
N PRO A 225 -4.62 2.62 -11.39
CA PRO A 225 -5.65 2.96 -12.36
C PRO A 225 -6.84 2.00 -12.26
N LEU A 226 -8.05 2.55 -12.15
CA LEU A 226 -9.29 1.80 -12.23
C LEU A 226 -9.47 1.22 -13.64
N THR A 227 -9.11 -0.05 -13.75
CA THR A 227 -9.05 -0.82 -15.00
C THR A 227 -9.82 -2.14 -14.93
N HIS A 228 -10.13 -2.60 -13.71
CA HIS A 228 -10.84 -3.85 -13.45
C HIS A 228 -12.15 -3.57 -12.71
N GLU A 229 -13.18 -4.40 -12.94
CA GLU A 229 -14.47 -4.29 -12.25
C GLU A 229 -14.28 -4.25 -10.72
N LEU A 230 -15.12 -3.48 -10.03
CA LEU A 230 -15.03 -3.35 -8.57
C LEU A 230 -15.27 -4.72 -7.89
N PRO A 231 -14.65 -4.96 -6.73
CA PRO A 231 -14.77 -6.25 -6.05
C PRO A 231 -16.19 -6.51 -5.53
N HIS A 232 -16.55 -7.79 -5.46
CA HIS A 232 -17.77 -8.35 -4.89
C HIS A 232 -17.82 -8.18 -3.36
N ASN A 233 -17.86 -6.93 -2.89
CA ASN A 233 -18.03 -6.54 -1.50
C ASN A 233 -18.81 -5.22 -1.42
N THR A 234 -19.10 -4.71 -0.22
CA THR A 234 -19.82 -3.44 -0.02
C THR A 234 -18.94 -2.39 0.65
N GLU A 235 -17.62 -2.58 0.61
CA GLU A 235 -16.68 -1.70 1.31
C GLU A 235 -16.55 -0.35 0.64
N THR A 236 -16.26 0.66 1.45
CA THR A 236 -15.92 2.00 0.97
C THR A 236 -14.69 1.93 0.08
N ILE A 237 -14.74 2.61 -1.06
CA ILE A 237 -13.61 2.73 -1.99
C ILE A 237 -13.20 4.19 -2.06
N ASP A 238 -11.91 4.44 -1.84
CA ASP A 238 -11.28 5.75 -1.96
C ASP A 238 -10.71 5.88 -3.39
N ILE A 239 -11.13 6.93 -4.10
CA ILE A 239 -10.76 7.21 -5.48
C ILE A 239 -10.12 8.59 -5.60
N ILE A 240 -8.93 8.66 -6.16
CA ILE A 240 -8.26 9.90 -6.52
C ILE A 240 -8.41 10.11 -8.02
N ILE A 241 -8.96 11.25 -8.42
CA ILE A 241 -9.15 11.60 -9.83
C ILE A 241 -8.12 12.63 -10.26
N MET A 242 -7.32 12.29 -11.27
CA MET A 242 -6.33 13.20 -11.85
C MET A 242 -7.05 14.10 -12.86
N MET A 243 -7.17 15.39 -12.55
CA MET A 243 -7.95 16.32 -13.38
C MET A 243 -7.23 16.64 -14.69
N THR A 244 -7.98 16.83 -15.78
CA THR A 244 -7.44 17.46 -17.00
C THR A 244 -7.17 18.93 -16.72
N GLY A 245 -5.94 19.41 -16.94
CA GLY A 245 -5.66 20.85 -16.86
C GLY A 245 -6.59 21.61 -17.79
N THR A 246 -7.31 22.60 -17.29
CA THR A 246 -8.11 23.50 -18.13
C THR A 246 -7.14 24.36 -18.93
N THR A 247 -6.87 23.98 -20.18
CA THR A 247 -6.18 24.87 -21.11
C THR A 247 -7.14 26.00 -21.43
N ASP A 248 -6.89 27.18 -20.85
CA ASP A 248 -7.68 28.38 -21.10
C ASP A 248 -7.59 28.73 -22.60
N PRO A 249 -8.68 28.72 -23.39
CA PRO A 249 -8.61 28.91 -24.85
C PRO A 249 -8.27 30.35 -25.29
N HIS A 250 -7.80 31.21 -24.37
CA HIS A 250 -7.44 32.61 -24.63
C HIS A 250 -5.95 32.95 -24.45
N MET A 251 -5.08 31.97 -24.18
CA MET A 251 -3.64 32.18 -24.05
C MET A 251 -2.86 31.45 -25.16
N ASP A 252 -3.25 31.64 -26.42
CA ASP A 252 -2.43 31.22 -27.57
C ASP A 252 -2.23 32.41 -28.51
N ASN A 253 -1.48 33.41 -28.03
CA ASN A 253 -0.85 34.44 -28.84
C ASN A 253 0.26 35.13 -28.03
N SER A 254 1.38 34.44 -27.86
CA SER A 254 2.66 35.10 -27.55
C SER A 254 3.78 34.38 -28.30
N PRO A 255 4.69 35.13 -28.94
CA PRO A 255 5.69 34.55 -29.82
C PRO A 255 6.69 33.72 -29.00
N ARG A 256 6.96 32.49 -29.46
CA ARG A 256 8.06 31.65 -28.96
C ARG A 256 9.38 32.35 -29.21
N THR A 257 9.84 33.13 -28.23
CA THR A 257 11.24 33.53 -28.14
C THR A 257 12.02 32.33 -27.63
N GLN A 258 12.82 31.72 -28.50
CA GLN A 258 13.87 30.80 -28.09
C GLN A 258 14.84 31.55 -27.17
N LEU A 259 14.73 31.34 -25.86
CA LEU A 259 15.73 31.77 -24.90
C LEU A 259 16.60 30.57 -24.53
N SER A 260 17.87 30.71 -24.88
CA SER A 260 19.00 29.84 -24.55
C SER A 260 19.03 29.48 -23.07
N ALA A 261 19.27 28.19 -22.80
CA ALA A 261 19.54 27.67 -21.46
C ALA A 261 20.85 28.27 -20.91
N PRO A 262 20.88 28.78 -19.67
CA PRO A 262 22.11 28.90 -18.92
C PRO A 262 22.37 27.61 -18.13
N GLU A 263 23.56 27.06 -18.33
CA GLU A 263 24.11 25.94 -17.57
C GLU A 263 24.26 26.29 -16.07
N SER A 264 23.99 25.28 -15.24
CA SER A 264 24.56 25.04 -13.91
C SER A 264 24.22 26.00 -12.75
N LEU A 265 23.35 25.51 -11.85
CA LEU A 265 23.54 25.60 -10.39
C LEU A 265 22.76 24.45 -9.70
N GLY A 266 23.49 23.38 -9.35
CA GLY A 266 23.07 22.33 -8.39
C GLY A 266 22.11 21.25 -8.91
N GLU A 267 22.65 20.09 -9.29
CA GLU A 267 21.91 18.85 -9.50
C GLU A 267 21.31 18.32 -8.18
N HIS A 268 20.27 18.97 -7.67
CA HIS A 268 19.27 18.22 -6.92
C HIS A 268 18.33 17.61 -7.95
N ARG A 269 18.42 16.29 -8.16
CA ARG A 269 17.41 15.53 -8.93
C ARG A 269 16.03 15.96 -8.44
N VAL A 270 15.32 16.73 -9.25
CA VAL A 270 13.94 17.14 -8.97
C VAL A 270 13.11 15.86 -9.03
N ALA A 271 12.65 15.39 -7.87
CA ALA A 271 11.84 14.18 -7.79
C ALA A 271 10.50 14.43 -8.49
N ASP A 272 10.04 13.45 -9.28
CA ASP A 272 8.72 13.51 -9.90
C ASP A 272 7.62 13.53 -8.83
N ILE A 273 6.42 13.91 -9.27
CA ILE A 273 5.26 14.15 -8.41
C ILE A 273 4.83 12.93 -7.60
N GLN A 274 4.89 11.75 -8.22
CA GLN A 274 4.49 10.50 -7.61
C GLN A 274 5.53 10.09 -6.55
N THR A 275 6.81 10.33 -6.86
CA THR A 275 7.90 10.16 -5.89
C THR A 275 7.77 11.11 -4.71
N SER A 276 7.46 12.39 -4.95
CA SER A 276 7.25 13.38 -3.89
C SER A 276 6.04 13.05 -3.01
N TYR A 277 4.92 12.62 -3.62
CA TYR A 277 3.73 12.16 -2.89
C TYR A 277 4.02 10.93 -2.04
N SER A 278 4.73 9.95 -2.61
CA SER A 278 5.13 8.74 -1.89
C SER A 278 6.04 9.07 -0.70
N HIS A 279 6.94 10.04 -0.85
CA HIS A 279 7.81 10.51 0.22
C HIS A 279 7.03 11.20 1.34
N ARG A 280 6.08 12.10 1.00
CA ARG A 280 5.15 12.71 1.97
C ARG A 280 4.39 11.64 2.75
N LEU A 281 3.80 10.67 2.06
CA LEU A 281 3.08 9.56 2.70
C LEU A 281 3.98 8.76 3.64
N HIS A 282 5.23 8.50 3.26
CA HIS A 282 6.18 7.79 4.11
C HIS A 282 6.50 8.57 5.38
N THR A 283 6.87 9.85 5.26
CA THR A 283 7.20 10.70 6.42
C THR A 283 6.01 10.84 7.37
N ASN A 284 4.82 11.05 6.81
CA ASN A 284 3.59 11.11 7.59
C ASN A 284 3.33 9.81 8.35
N ASN A 285 3.56 8.65 7.73
CA ASN A 285 3.39 7.38 8.43
C ASN A 285 4.41 7.18 9.56
N VAL A 286 5.68 7.56 9.32
CA VAL A 286 6.74 7.48 10.34
C VAL A 286 6.33 8.32 11.55
N LEU A 287 5.87 9.54 11.32
CA LEU A 287 5.37 10.42 12.38
C LEU A 287 4.20 9.80 13.15
N GLU A 288 3.16 9.32 12.45
CA GLU A 288 2.01 8.68 13.10
C GLU A 288 2.40 7.40 13.87
N SER A 289 3.34 6.61 13.35
CA SER A 289 3.86 5.42 14.02
C SER A 289 4.60 5.78 15.31
N GLN A 290 5.47 6.79 15.27
CA GLN A 290 6.17 7.27 16.45
C GLN A 290 5.19 7.82 17.49
N GLN A 291 4.25 8.68 17.10
CA GLN A 291 3.23 9.23 18.01
C GLN A 291 2.42 8.11 18.67
N ARG A 292 2.01 7.10 17.90
CA ARG A 292 1.27 5.94 18.43
C ARG A 292 2.10 5.12 19.42
N LYS A 293 3.35 4.77 19.08
CA LYS A 293 4.24 3.98 19.96
C LYS A 293 4.52 4.74 21.26
N THR A 294 4.91 6.00 21.15
CA THR A 294 5.17 6.88 22.30
C THR A 294 3.92 7.07 23.16
N GLY A 295 2.74 7.18 22.54
CA GLY A 295 1.46 7.25 23.26
C GLY A 295 1.16 6.01 24.10
N ILE A 296 1.44 4.80 23.57
CA ILE A 296 1.31 3.54 24.32
C ILE A 296 2.30 3.51 25.49
N THR A 297 3.58 3.77 25.24
CA THR A 297 4.62 3.79 26.29
C THR A 297 4.31 4.80 27.39
N ARG A 298 3.81 5.99 27.03
CA ARG A 298 3.36 6.99 28.01
C ARG A 298 2.24 6.45 28.89
N ALA A 299 1.21 5.87 28.28
CA ALA A 299 0.07 5.31 29.01
C ALA A 299 0.48 4.16 29.95
N GLU A 300 1.39 3.29 29.51
CA GLU A 300 1.95 2.21 30.34
C GLU A 300 2.74 2.76 31.53
N LEU A 301 3.59 3.76 31.31
CA LEU A 301 4.38 4.40 32.38
C LEU A 301 3.48 5.11 33.40
N GLU A 302 2.43 5.78 32.95
CA GLU A 302 1.44 6.42 33.83
C GLU A 302 0.67 5.39 34.67
N LEU A 303 0.32 4.24 34.09
CA LEU A 303 -0.34 3.15 34.80
C LEU A 303 0.60 2.51 35.82
N LYS A 304 1.84 2.22 35.42
CA LYS A 304 2.88 1.69 36.31
C LYS A 304 3.12 2.63 37.49
N THR A 305 3.24 3.94 37.23
CA THR A 305 3.45 4.95 38.27
C THR A 305 2.28 5.00 39.26
N ARG A 306 1.04 4.90 38.77
CA ARG A 306 -0.17 4.88 39.61
C ARG A 306 -0.28 3.63 40.49
N ASN A 307 0.18 2.48 40.00
CA ASN A 307 0.05 1.19 40.71
C ASN A 307 1.14 0.95 41.77
N ILE A 308 2.10 1.86 41.94
CA ILE A 308 3.14 1.71 42.96
C ILE A 308 2.59 2.09 44.33
N HIS A 309 2.42 1.10 45.19
CA HIS A 309 2.15 1.29 46.61
C HIS A 309 3.45 1.58 47.38
N TRP A 310 3.83 2.86 47.41
CA TRP A 310 5.06 3.30 48.09
C TRP A 310 5.12 2.91 49.58
N GLY A 311 3.99 2.70 50.25
CA GLY A 311 3.94 2.27 51.65
C GLY A 311 4.56 0.89 51.89
N ASP A 312 4.42 -0.02 50.91
CA ASP A 312 4.80 -1.42 51.04
C ASP A 312 6.29 -1.67 50.77
N LEU A 313 6.98 -0.67 50.20
CA LEU A 313 8.37 -0.77 49.80
C LEU A 313 9.31 -0.32 50.92
N ASN A 314 10.38 -1.09 51.14
CA ASN A 314 11.50 -0.68 51.99
C ASN A 314 12.35 0.42 51.31
N LEU A 315 13.33 0.97 52.03
CA LEU A 315 14.13 2.10 51.53
C LEU A 315 14.92 1.76 50.24
N GLU A 316 15.47 0.56 50.14
CA GLU A 316 16.27 0.15 48.97
C GLU A 316 15.37 -0.14 47.76
N GLU A 317 14.20 -0.75 47.99
CA GLU A 317 13.19 -0.96 46.94
C GLU A 317 12.66 0.38 46.40
N LYS A 318 12.43 1.37 47.28
CA LYS A 318 12.06 2.73 46.88
C LYS A 318 13.11 3.38 46.00
N LYS A 319 14.39 3.25 46.36
CA LYS A 319 15.51 3.79 45.56
C LYS A 319 15.57 3.13 44.19
N ARG A 320 15.45 1.80 44.13
CA ARG A 320 15.46 1.04 42.87
C ARG A 320 14.29 1.44 41.97
N THR A 321 13.08 1.46 42.52
CA THR A 321 11.85 1.83 41.78
C THR A 321 11.95 3.25 41.20
N ARG A 322 12.45 4.22 41.97
CA ARG A 322 12.68 5.59 41.47
C ARG A 322 13.71 5.64 40.34
N LYS A 323 14.77 4.84 40.43
CA LYS A 323 15.80 4.77 39.38
C LYS A 323 15.22 4.20 38.08
N GLU A 324 14.42 3.15 38.18
CA GLU A 324 13.73 2.54 37.02
C GLU A 324 12.73 3.50 36.38
N LEU A 325 11.83 4.11 37.17
CA LEU A 325 10.89 5.12 36.65
C LEU A 325 11.61 6.29 35.97
N LYS A 326 12.74 6.74 36.53
CA LYS A 326 13.53 7.82 35.93
C LYS A 326 14.16 7.39 34.59
N ALA A 327 14.60 6.14 34.46
CA ALA A 327 15.14 5.63 33.20
C ALA A 327 14.04 5.58 32.12
N GLU A 328 12.88 5.01 32.43
CA GLU A 328 11.75 4.92 31.51
C GLU A 328 11.21 6.31 31.12
N TYR A 329 11.16 7.26 32.05
CA TYR A 329 10.78 8.64 31.75
C TYR A 329 11.79 9.33 30.81
N ASN A 330 13.09 9.09 30.98
CA ASN A 330 14.11 9.63 30.09
C ASN A 330 14.02 9.03 28.68
N GLU A 331 13.71 7.73 28.57
CA GLU A 331 13.45 7.07 27.28
C GLU A 331 12.22 7.67 26.59
N LEU A 332 11.14 7.91 27.35
CA LEU A 332 9.94 8.58 26.83
C LEU A 332 10.26 9.99 26.31
N LEU A 333 11.03 10.78 27.06
CA LEU A 333 11.44 12.12 26.65
C LEU A 333 12.31 12.09 25.37
N ALA A 334 13.18 11.09 25.23
CA ALA A 334 13.96 10.91 24.00
C ALA A 334 13.06 10.57 22.79
N ALA A 335 12.03 9.74 22.99
CA ALA A 335 11.05 9.42 21.96
C ALA A 335 10.21 10.65 21.56
N GLU A 336 9.81 11.49 22.51
CA GLU A 336 9.10 12.75 22.25
C GLU A 336 9.96 13.74 21.45
N ASN A 337 11.25 13.86 21.77
CA ASN A 337 12.18 14.67 20.97
C ASN A 337 12.35 14.14 19.54
N CYS A 338 12.26 12.83 19.32
CA CYS A 338 12.28 12.25 17.98
C CYS A 338 11.03 12.63 17.18
N ILE A 339 9.85 12.64 17.83
CA ILE A 339 8.60 13.07 17.21
C ILE A 339 8.72 14.51 16.72
N SER A 340 9.27 15.43 17.52
CA SER A 340 9.44 16.82 17.11
C SER A 340 10.29 16.95 15.83
N LYS A 341 11.34 16.15 15.68
CA LYS A 341 12.14 16.12 14.44
C LYS A 341 11.33 15.59 13.25
N SER A 342 10.59 14.50 13.43
CA SER A 342 9.75 13.96 12.36
C SER A 342 8.58 14.86 11.99
N GLN A 343 8.12 15.75 12.88
CA GLN A 343 7.16 16.81 12.54
C GLN A 343 7.78 17.86 11.60
N GLU A 344 9.05 18.23 11.82
CA GLU A 344 9.77 19.12 10.90
C GLU A 344 9.95 18.47 9.52
N ASP A 345 10.32 17.19 9.48
CA ASP A 345 10.45 16.43 8.23
C ASP A 345 9.11 16.32 7.46
N ASP A 346 7.98 16.12 8.15
CA ASP A 346 6.65 16.06 7.56
C ASP A 346 6.28 17.39 6.88
N VAL A 347 6.58 18.52 7.52
CA VAL A 347 6.40 19.86 6.95
C VAL A 347 7.27 20.02 5.69
N ILE A 348 8.55 19.67 5.75
CA ILE A 348 9.48 19.81 4.62
C ILE A 348 9.04 18.95 3.43
N THR A 349 8.63 17.71 3.68
CA THR A 349 8.19 16.80 2.62
C THR A 349 6.84 17.21 2.03
N ASN A 350 5.94 17.79 2.83
CA ASN A 350 4.72 18.41 2.33
C ASN A 350 5.02 19.62 1.43
N GLU A 351 5.91 20.52 1.84
CA GLU A 351 6.33 21.66 1.01
C GLU A 351 6.99 21.19 -0.30
N ASN A 352 7.83 20.16 -0.24
CA ASN A 352 8.48 19.63 -1.45
C ASN A 352 7.47 18.99 -2.41
N TYR A 353 6.47 18.30 -1.88
CA TYR A 353 5.35 17.81 -2.67
C TYR A 353 4.59 18.97 -3.31
N GLU A 354 4.18 20.00 -2.55
CA GLU A 354 3.53 21.19 -3.10
C GLU A 354 4.38 21.91 -4.16
N ARG A 355 5.71 21.98 -3.98
CA ARG A 355 6.62 22.57 -4.98
C ARG A 355 6.75 21.71 -6.24
N ALA A 356 6.86 20.38 -6.11
CA ALA A 356 6.82 19.48 -7.25
C ALA A 356 5.50 19.64 -8.02
N SER A 357 4.42 19.85 -7.26
CA SER A 357 3.12 20.16 -7.81
C SER A 357 3.08 21.50 -8.57
N LEU A 358 3.80 22.53 -8.16
CA LEU A 358 3.79 23.78 -8.93
C LEU A 358 4.63 23.72 -10.23
N ARG A 359 5.43 22.66 -10.46
CA ARG A 359 6.39 22.57 -11.57
C ARG A 359 5.91 21.79 -12.79
N ASP A 360 5.03 20.79 -12.61
CA ASP A 360 4.43 20.00 -13.69
C ASP A 360 2.90 20.27 -13.75
N PRO A 361 2.43 21.28 -14.52
CA PRO A 361 1.02 21.63 -14.65
C PRO A 361 0.19 20.71 -15.56
#